data_AF-A0A1J1LGD2-F1
#
_entry.id   AF-A0A1J1LGD2-F1
#
_cell.length_a   1.000
_cell.length_b   1.000
_cell.length_c   1.000
_cell.angle_alpha   90.00
_cell.angle_beta   90.00
_cell.angle_gamma   90.00
#
_symmetry.space_group_name_H-M   'P 1'
#
loop_
_entity.id
_entity.type
_entity.pdbx_description
1 polymer ?
#
loop_
_entity_poly.entity_id
_entity_poly.type
_entity_poly.pdbx_seq_one_letter_code
_entity_poly.pdbx_strand_id
1 'polypeptide(L)'
;MASFAEYKTRNSQYITFIDSEFYPDYLDEAKMIYGSVIEQFANLVNIANTSADLLLRITEIPNPSRTQLLRVFRKYVSPDTSVEMLKVKKRIPNIIEDYGNRFRKIEEVQEKLATRSTPDEALMAILVEYKHRGQKGYELTEAFFLWFETHFGSEYLIEGPIRAGRDIMLDEVLENWLEKTPADILISSYTGAPLVIGFARYDSDRGGAQEDDRISGNREKITNILNYADTYNLPLKVFFLNDGPGLTLGSMWNDYASLETYGKGRVMVCTLKMLDERFTKDWLEN
;
A
#
# COMPACT_ATOMS: atom_id res chain seq x y z
N MET A 1 -11.37 -6.53 28.56
CA MET A 1 -11.52 -6.10 27.16
C MET A 1 -11.77 -7.32 26.29
N ALA A 2 -12.74 -7.29 25.38
CA ALA A 2 -13.00 -8.41 24.48
C ALA A 2 -11.83 -8.63 23.52
N SER A 3 -11.46 -9.89 23.28
CA SER A 3 -10.43 -10.26 22.30
C SER A 3 -10.95 -10.20 20.86
N PHE A 4 -10.06 -10.08 19.88
CA PHE A 4 -10.39 -10.02 18.45
C PHE A 4 -11.14 -11.28 17.99
N ALA A 5 -10.81 -12.42 18.60
CA ALA A 5 -11.48 -13.70 18.36
C ALA A 5 -12.99 -13.66 18.64
N GLU A 6 -13.42 -12.91 19.66
CA GLU A 6 -14.83 -12.88 20.13
C GLU A 6 -15.78 -12.22 19.12
N TYR A 7 -15.25 -11.39 18.22
CA TYR A 7 -16.03 -10.70 17.20
C TYR A 7 -16.30 -11.56 15.96
N LYS A 8 -15.69 -12.75 15.86
CA LYS A 8 -15.73 -13.60 14.66
C LYS A 8 -17.13 -13.93 14.16
N THR A 9 -18.08 -14.21 15.05
CA THR A 9 -19.45 -14.60 14.69
C THR A 9 -20.24 -13.49 14.00
N ARG A 10 -19.77 -12.24 14.14
CA ARG A 10 -20.36 -11.02 13.58
C ARG A 10 -19.32 -10.16 12.87
N ASN A 11 -18.24 -10.78 12.37
CA ASN A 11 -17.07 -10.09 11.83
C ASN A 11 -17.42 -9.05 10.74
N SER A 12 -18.38 -9.36 9.87
CA SER A 12 -18.84 -8.47 8.80
C SER A 12 -19.38 -7.13 9.32
N GLN A 13 -19.93 -7.09 10.54
CA GLN A 13 -20.43 -5.85 11.16
C GLN A 13 -19.28 -4.90 11.54
N TYR A 14 -18.10 -5.46 11.79
CA TYR A 14 -16.89 -4.74 12.21
C TYR A 14 -15.98 -4.36 11.05
N ILE A 15 -16.35 -4.68 9.80
CA ILE A 15 -15.63 -4.21 8.63
C ILE A 15 -16.08 -2.79 8.28
N THR A 16 -15.12 -1.91 8.04
CA THR A 16 -15.34 -0.58 7.48
C THR A 16 -15.24 -0.65 5.97
N PHE A 17 -16.28 -0.22 5.28
CA PHE A 17 -16.24 -0.13 3.82
C PHE A 17 -15.61 1.20 3.42
N ILE A 18 -14.52 1.10 2.68
CA ILE A 18 -13.94 2.22 1.95
C ILE A 18 -14.47 2.17 0.52
N ASP A 19 -15.19 3.23 0.15
CA ASP A 19 -15.93 3.35 -1.10
C ASP A 19 -15.01 3.21 -2.32
N SER A 20 -15.62 2.85 -3.44
CA SER A 20 -14.96 2.79 -4.75
C SER A 20 -15.97 3.15 -5.80
N GLU A 21 -15.50 3.79 -6.86
CA GLU A 21 -16.33 4.13 -7.99
C GLU A 21 -16.73 2.86 -8.73
N PHE A 22 -17.99 2.81 -9.17
CA PHE A 22 -18.48 1.72 -9.99
C PHE A 22 -17.98 1.88 -11.42
N TYR A 23 -17.68 0.78 -12.09
CA TYR A 23 -17.56 0.78 -13.55
C TYR A 23 -18.98 0.81 -14.17
N PRO A 24 -19.27 1.64 -15.18
CA PRO A 24 -18.37 2.53 -15.93
C PRO A 24 -18.38 4.00 -15.47
N ASP A 25 -18.91 4.33 -14.29
CA ASP A 25 -19.21 5.70 -13.86
C ASP A 25 -17.99 6.64 -13.86
N TYR A 26 -16.77 6.11 -13.68
CA TYR A 26 -15.53 6.88 -13.68
C TYR A 26 -14.89 7.08 -15.08
N LEU A 27 -15.48 6.55 -16.16
CA LEU A 27 -14.86 6.59 -17.49
C LEU A 27 -14.73 8.02 -18.05
N ASP A 28 -15.63 8.93 -17.71
CA ASP A 28 -15.53 10.33 -18.13
C ASP A 28 -14.30 11.01 -17.50
N GLU A 29 -14.05 10.80 -16.21
CA GLU A 29 -12.81 11.26 -15.56
C GLU A 29 -11.59 10.58 -16.18
N ALA A 30 -11.67 9.27 -16.41
CA ALA A 30 -10.59 8.50 -17.04
C ALA A 30 -10.19 9.10 -18.38
N LYS A 31 -11.17 9.49 -19.21
CA LYS A 31 -10.96 10.12 -20.51
C LYS A 31 -10.30 11.49 -20.38
N MET A 32 -10.72 12.32 -19.42
CA MET A 32 -10.10 13.62 -19.16
C MET A 32 -8.62 13.49 -18.76
N ILE A 33 -8.27 12.46 -17.99
CA ILE A 33 -6.90 12.26 -17.51
C ILE A 33 -6.01 11.59 -18.57
N TYR A 34 -6.52 10.57 -19.25
CA TYR A 34 -5.71 9.65 -20.06
C TYR A 34 -5.85 9.83 -21.57
N GLY A 35 -6.87 10.56 -22.06
CA GLY A 35 -7.06 10.80 -23.49
C GLY A 35 -5.83 11.39 -24.16
N SER A 36 -5.37 12.54 -23.66
CA SER A 36 -4.18 13.22 -24.17
C SER A 36 -2.89 12.41 -23.98
N VAL A 37 -2.80 11.61 -22.92
CA VAL A 37 -1.64 10.73 -22.68
C VAL A 37 -1.56 9.63 -23.73
N ILE A 38 -2.69 9.02 -24.08
CA ILE A 38 -2.75 7.94 -25.08
C ILE A 38 -2.44 8.50 -26.48
N GLU A 39 -2.97 9.67 -26.82
CA GLU A 39 -2.64 10.37 -28.07
C GLU A 39 -1.13 10.71 -28.14
N GLN A 40 -0.57 11.24 -27.05
CA GLN A 40 0.86 11.53 -26.98
C GLN A 40 1.70 10.24 -27.12
N PHE A 41 1.29 9.15 -26.48
CA PHE A 41 1.97 7.86 -26.61
C PHE A 41 1.93 7.35 -28.05
N ALA A 42 0.79 7.45 -28.73
CA ALA A 42 0.66 7.06 -30.14
C ALA A 42 1.60 7.87 -31.04
N ASN A 43 1.70 9.18 -30.82
CA ASN A 43 2.63 10.04 -31.55
C ASN A 43 4.09 9.62 -31.32
N LEU A 44 4.47 9.30 -30.08
CA LEU A 44 5.81 8.83 -29.75
C LEU A 44 6.13 7.47 -30.41
N VAL A 45 5.16 6.56 -30.43
CA VAL A 45 5.27 5.24 -31.08
C VAL A 45 5.50 5.37 -32.59
N ASN A 46 4.86 6.34 -33.24
CA ASN A 46 4.98 6.55 -34.68
C ASN A 46 6.34 7.14 -35.11
N ILE A 47 7.03 7.86 -34.22
CA ILE A 47 8.33 8.48 -34.52
C ILE A 47 9.52 7.69 -33.97
N ALA A 48 9.27 6.68 -33.13
CA ALA A 48 10.32 5.87 -32.53
C ALA A 48 10.81 4.80 -33.52
N ASN A 49 12.12 4.62 -33.61
CA ASN A 49 12.71 3.60 -34.48
C ASN A 49 12.70 2.20 -33.85
N THR A 50 12.70 2.14 -32.52
CA THR A 50 12.67 0.90 -31.74
C THR A 50 11.93 1.15 -30.42
N SER A 51 11.55 0.08 -29.72
CA SER A 51 10.95 0.19 -28.39
C SER A 51 11.91 0.75 -27.34
N ALA A 52 13.22 0.58 -27.52
CA ALA A 52 14.23 1.22 -26.69
C ALA A 52 14.30 2.74 -26.96
N ASP A 53 14.24 3.16 -28.23
CA ASP A 53 14.15 4.57 -28.62
C ASP A 53 12.87 5.21 -28.07
N LEU A 54 11.74 4.51 -28.13
CA LEU A 54 10.49 4.95 -27.50
C LEU A 54 10.66 5.23 -26.00
N LEU A 55 11.30 4.32 -25.26
CA LEU A 55 11.54 4.51 -23.83
C LEU A 55 12.42 5.73 -23.58
N LEU A 56 13.50 5.91 -24.33
CA LEU A 56 14.40 7.07 -24.22
C LEU A 56 13.62 8.38 -24.47
N ARG A 57 12.80 8.44 -25.51
CA ARG A 57 11.96 9.62 -25.81
C ARG A 57 10.98 9.95 -24.70
N ILE A 58 10.33 8.93 -24.11
CA ILE A 58 9.44 9.13 -22.96
C ILE A 58 10.22 9.75 -21.79
N THR A 59 11.48 9.39 -21.58
CA THR A 59 12.28 9.92 -20.45
C THR A 59 12.67 11.39 -20.57
N GLU A 60 12.56 11.97 -21.77
CA GLU A 60 12.74 13.41 -22.03
C GLU A 60 11.47 14.23 -21.76
N ILE A 61 10.31 13.58 -21.62
CA ILE A 61 9.07 14.27 -21.28
C ILE A 61 9.10 14.70 -19.79
N PRO A 62 8.67 15.93 -19.46
CA PRO A 62 8.52 16.35 -18.06
C PRO A 62 7.45 15.56 -17.30
N ASN A 63 7.55 15.56 -15.96
CA ASN A 63 6.45 15.11 -15.09
C ASN A 63 5.30 16.15 -15.12
N PRO A 64 4.03 15.72 -14.93
CA PRO A 64 3.58 14.37 -14.59
C PRO A 64 3.37 13.44 -15.81
N SER A 65 3.35 13.97 -17.04
CA SER A 65 3.01 13.21 -18.26
C SER A 65 3.91 12.00 -18.47
N ARG A 66 5.22 12.13 -18.20
CA ARG A 66 6.18 11.01 -18.27
C ARG A 66 5.73 9.78 -17.49
N THR A 67 5.27 9.94 -16.25
CA THR A 67 4.87 8.78 -15.43
C THR A 67 3.66 8.07 -16.03
N GLN A 68 2.72 8.80 -16.63
CA GLN A 68 1.57 8.19 -17.30
C GLN A 68 1.98 7.48 -18.60
N LEU A 69 2.87 8.10 -19.40
CA LEU A 69 3.44 7.46 -20.59
C LEU A 69 4.20 6.16 -20.24
N LEU A 70 4.96 6.13 -19.13
CA LEU A 70 5.62 4.92 -18.65
C LEU A 70 4.63 3.82 -18.23
N ARG A 71 3.45 4.18 -17.69
CA ARG A 71 2.38 3.22 -17.39
C ARG A 71 1.82 2.61 -18.68
N VAL A 72 1.61 3.42 -19.72
CA VAL A 72 1.19 2.92 -21.04
C VAL A 72 2.28 2.06 -21.68
N PHE A 73 3.54 2.49 -21.63
CA PHE A 73 4.71 1.73 -22.10
C PHE A 73 4.76 0.34 -21.47
N ARG A 74 4.58 0.24 -20.16
CA ARG A 74 4.55 -1.06 -19.47
C ARG A 74 3.48 -2.01 -20.03
N LYS A 75 2.31 -1.50 -20.39
CA LYS A 75 1.19 -2.32 -20.92
C LYS A 75 1.44 -2.77 -22.36
N TYR A 76 1.97 -1.89 -23.20
CA TYR A 76 2.18 -2.18 -24.63
C TYR A 76 3.51 -2.85 -24.95
N VAL A 77 4.56 -2.54 -24.19
CA VAL A 77 5.95 -2.81 -24.58
C VAL A 77 6.63 -3.77 -23.62
N SER A 78 6.53 -3.53 -22.31
CA SER A 78 7.32 -4.26 -21.32
C SER A 78 6.53 -4.53 -20.03
N PRO A 79 5.68 -5.56 -19.99
CA PRO A 79 4.96 -5.94 -18.78
C PRO A 79 5.91 -6.42 -17.66
N ASP A 80 7.11 -6.86 -18.03
CA ASP A 80 8.16 -7.38 -17.14
C ASP A 80 8.89 -6.28 -16.36
N THR A 81 8.80 -5.01 -16.78
CA THR A 81 9.37 -3.88 -16.04
C THR A 81 8.34 -3.24 -15.11
N SER A 82 8.79 -2.58 -14.05
CA SER A 82 7.92 -1.76 -13.18
C SER A 82 8.03 -0.28 -13.54
N VAL A 83 6.96 0.49 -13.34
CA VAL A 83 7.00 1.95 -13.54
C VAL A 83 8.01 2.59 -12.58
N GLU A 84 8.15 2.05 -11.36
CA GLU A 84 9.14 2.49 -10.37
C GLU A 84 10.58 2.38 -10.90
N MET A 85 10.92 1.26 -11.55
CA MET A 85 12.22 1.10 -12.22
C MET A 85 12.40 2.15 -13.33
N LEU A 86 11.39 2.32 -14.18
CA LEU A 86 11.47 3.20 -15.35
C LEU A 86 11.49 4.71 -15.00
N LYS A 87 11.02 5.11 -13.82
CA LYS A 87 11.10 6.51 -13.36
C LYS A 87 12.55 6.96 -13.10
N VAL A 88 13.46 6.03 -12.83
CA VAL A 88 14.86 6.35 -12.50
C VAL A 88 15.66 6.54 -13.79
N LYS A 89 15.59 7.76 -14.37
CA LYS A 89 16.20 8.09 -15.69
C LYS A 89 17.65 7.60 -15.85
N LYS A 90 18.48 7.76 -14.82
CA LYS A 90 19.90 7.33 -14.83
C LYS A 90 20.11 5.81 -15.01
N ARG A 91 19.09 4.97 -14.75
CA ARG A 91 19.15 3.50 -14.89
C ARG A 91 18.60 3.00 -16.21
N ILE A 92 18.02 3.87 -17.03
CA ILE A 92 17.40 3.47 -18.31
C ILE A 92 18.36 2.72 -19.24
N PRO A 93 19.64 3.13 -19.41
CA PRO A 93 20.57 2.36 -20.23
C PRO A 93 20.70 0.90 -19.78
N ASN A 94 20.90 0.67 -18.48
CA ASN A 94 21.00 -0.67 -17.91
C ASN A 94 19.68 -1.45 -18.05
N ILE A 95 18.54 -0.79 -17.88
CA ILE A 95 17.24 -1.45 -18.05
C ILE A 95 17.04 -1.90 -19.51
N ILE A 96 17.49 -1.10 -20.49
CA ILE A 96 17.45 -1.48 -21.90
C ILE A 96 18.40 -2.65 -22.17
N GLU A 97 19.59 -2.66 -21.57
CA GLU A 97 20.54 -3.77 -21.67
C GLU A 97 19.97 -5.07 -21.07
N ASP A 98 19.43 -5.00 -19.86
CA ASP A 98 18.97 -6.16 -19.09
C ASP A 98 17.61 -6.72 -19.58
N TYR A 99 16.68 -5.85 -20.01
CA TYR A 99 15.29 -6.21 -20.31
C TYR A 99 14.87 -5.90 -21.75
N GLY A 100 15.66 -5.14 -22.51
CA GLY A 100 15.28 -4.66 -23.84
C GLY A 100 15.05 -5.77 -24.86
N ASN A 101 15.71 -6.92 -24.68
CA ASN A 101 15.47 -8.12 -25.48
C ASN A 101 14.06 -8.70 -25.32
N ARG A 102 13.35 -8.38 -24.23
CA ARG A 102 11.96 -8.76 -23.96
C ARG A 102 10.96 -7.66 -24.30
N PHE A 103 11.42 -6.51 -24.78
CA PHE A 103 10.51 -5.47 -25.24
C PHE A 103 9.80 -5.96 -26.50
N ARG A 104 8.46 -5.79 -26.53
CA ARG A 104 7.69 -5.99 -27.76
C ARG A 104 8.29 -5.10 -28.85
N LYS A 105 8.43 -5.63 -30.07
CA LYS A 105 8.96 -4.87 -31.22
C LYS A 105 8.08 -3.66 -31.53
N ILE A 106 8.68 -2.58 -32.03
CA ILE A 106 7.95 -1.32 -32.21
C ILE A 106 6.84 -1.44 -33.25
N GLU A 107 7.04 -2.26 -34.28
CA GLU A 107 6.07 -2.52 -35.34
C GLU A 107 4.85 -3.27 -34.80
N GLU A 108 5.07 -4.23 -33.90
CA GLU A 108 3.98 -4.94 -33.21
C GLU A 108 3.23 -4.00 -32.25
N VAL A 109 3.93 -3.05 -31.61
CA VAL A 109 3.29 -2.03 -30.77
C VAL A 109 2.38 -1.12 -31.62
N GLN A 110 2.87 -0.65 -32.78
CA GLN A 110 2.11 0.14 -33.74
C GLN A 110 0.86 -0.61 -34.22
N GLU A 111 1.01 -1.87 -34.65
CA GLU A 111 -0.10 -2.70 -35.12
C GLU A 111 -1.17 -2.85 -34.02
N LYS A 112 -0.77 -3.23 -32.80
CA LYS A 112 -1.72 -3.43 -31.70
C LYS A 112 -2.41 -2.14 -31.29
N LEU A 113 -1.70 -1.01 -31.28
CA LEU A 113 -2.29 0.28 -30.95
C LEU A 113 -3.34 0.70 -32.00
N ALA A 114 -3.08 0.46 -33.29
CA ALA A 114 -4.01 0.78 -34.37
C ALA A 114 -5.31 -0.02 -34.34
N THR A 115 -5.33 -1.20 -33.70
CA THR A 115 -6.55 -2.02 -33.54
C THR A 115 -7.50 -1.53 -32.44
N ARG A 116 -7.10 -0.54 -31.63
CA ARG A 116 -7.88 -0.06 -30.48
C ARG A 116 -8.89 1.01 -30.88
N SER A 117 -9.95 1.13 -30.07
CA SER A 117 -10.91 2.22 -30.21
C SER A 117 -10.28 3.56 -29.87
N THR A 118 -10.86 4.65 -30.41
CA THR A 118 -10.50 6.02 -30.06
C THR A 118 -11.74 6.72 -29.50
N PRO A 119 -11.81 6.99 -28.17
CA PRO A 119 -10.82 6.67 -27.13
C PRO A 119 -10.72 5.18 -26.78
N ASP A 120 -9.57 4.74 -26.28
CA ASP A 120 -9.36 3.38 -25.75
C ASP A 120 -9.81 3.30 -24.28
N GLU A 121 -11.13 3.28 -24.07
CA GLU A 121 -11.74 3.29 -22.73
C GLU A 121 -11.29 2.13 -21.85
N ALA A 122 -11.02 0.95 -22.45
CA ALA A 122 -10.54 -0.21 -21.70
C ALA A 122 -9.13 0.05 -21.14
N LEU A 123 -8.23 0.64 -21.93
CA LEU A 123 -6.91 1.03 -21.43
C LEU A 123 -7.03 2.12 -20.37
N MET A 124 -7.89 3.11 -20.58
CA MET A 124 -8.13 4.18 -19.60
C MET A 124 -8.62 3.60 -18.27
N ALA A 125 -9.56 2.67 -18.29
CA ALA A 125 -10.06 2.00 -17.10
C ALA A 125 -8.96 1.28 -16.32
N ILE A 126 -8.11 0.52 -17.03
CA ILE A 126 -6.97 -0.18 -16.43
C ILE A 126 -5.95 0.80 -15.80
N LEU A 127 -5.76 1.98 -16.40
CA LEU A 127 -4.84 3.00 -15.88
C LEU A 127 -5.40 3.70 -14.64
N VAL A 128 -6.71 3.93 -14.60
CA VAL A 128 -7.43 4.46 -13.42
C VAL A 128 -7.31 3.48 -12.25
N GLU A 129 -7.65 2.20 -12.44
CA GLU A 129 -7.53 1.19 -11.39
C GLU A 129 -6.10 1.10 -10.82
N TYR A 130 -5.09 1.25 -11.67
CA TYR A 130 -3.70 1.30 -11.23
C TYR A 130 -3.38 2.56 -10.42
N LYS A 131 -3.97 3.72 -10.75
CA LYS A 131 -3.81 4.98 -10.01
C LYS A 131 -4.38 4.85 -8.59
N HIS A 132 -5.51 4.18 -8.42
CA HIS A 132 -6.18 4.00 -7.12
C HIS A 132 -5.59 2.85 -6.29
N ARG A 133 -4.59 2.13 -6.80
CA ARG A 133 -3.91 1.07 -6.06
C ARG A 133 -3.28 1.65 -4.78
N GLY A 134 -3.75 1.19 -3.62
CA GLY A 134 -3.28 1.59 -2.30
C GLY A 134 -4.12 2.68 -1.62
N GLN A 135 -5.03 3.35 -2.34
CA GLN A 135 -5.86 4.43 -1.81
C GLN A 135 -6.65 4.02 -0.56
N LYS A 136 -7.25 2.83 -0.56
CA LYS A 136 -7.99 2.33 0.60
C LYS A 136 -7.11 2.15 1.84
N GLY A 137 -5.84 1.80 1.66
CA GLY A 137 -4.89 1.74 2.76
C GLY A 137 -4.62 3.14 3.34
N TYR A 138 -4.51 4.15 2.49
CA TYR A 138 -4.29 5.54 2.91
C TYR A 138 -5.50 6.14 3.62
N GLU A 139 -6.71 5.80 3.17
CA GLU A 139 -7.93 6.24 3.83
C GLU A 139 -8.11 5.54 5.20
N LEU A 140 -7.71 4.27 5.30
CA LEU A 140 -7.67 3.54 6.58
C LEU A 140 -6.72 4.20 7.59
N THR A 141 -5.48 4.51 7.19
CA THR A 141 -4.51 5.18 8.07
C THR A 141 -4.98 6.58 8.43
N GLU A 142 -5.50 7.36 7.49
CA GLU A 142 -5.99 8.71 7.77
C GLU A 142 -7.13 8.70 8.79
N ALA A 143 -8.10 7.79 8.64
CA ALA A 143 -9.20 7.65 9.57
C ALA A 143 -8.71 7.31 10.99
N PHE A 144 -7.72 6.42 11.11
CA PHE A 144 -7.13 6.08 12.42
C PHE A 144 -6.38 7.25 13.05
N PHE A 145 -5.55 7.98 12.29
CA PHE A 145 -4.83 9.13 12.82
C PHE A 145 -5.79 10.22 13.31
N LEU A 146 -6.82 10.55 12.52
CA LEU A 146 -7.83 11.53 12.94
C LEU A 146 -8.57 11.08 14.21
N TRP A 147 -8.95 9.80 14.27
CA TRP A 147 -9.59 9.23 15.44
C TRP A 147 -8.67 9.30 16.66
N PHE A 148 -7.40 8.90 16.52
CA PHE A 148 -6.43 8.89 17.62
C PHE A 148 -6.19 10.29 18.16
N GLU A 149 -5.92 11.27 17.29
CA GLU A 149 -5.71 12.67 17.68
C GLU A 149 -6.92 13.23 18.44
N THR A 150 -8.13 12.89 18.00
CA THR A 150 -9.38 13.34 18.65
C THR A 150 -9.53 12.76 20.06
N HIS A 151 -9.10 11.52 20.30
CA HIS A 151 -9.33 10.81 21.57
C HIS A 151 -8.14 10.87 22.53
N PHE A 152 -6.92 10.99 22.02
CA PHE A 152 -5.67 10.79 22.75
C PHE A 152 -4.59 11.86 22.48
N GLY A 153 -4.77 12.74 21.50
CA GLY A 153 -3.75 13.71 21.06
C GLY A 153 -3.33 14.75 22.11
N SER A 154 -4.10 14.90 23.20
CA SER A 154 -3.69 15.74 24.34
C SER A 154 -2.68 15.09 25.27
N GLU A 155 -2.53 13.75 25.23
CA GLU A 155 -1.72 12.98 26.19
C GLU A 155 -0.59 12.18 25.51
N TYR A 156 -0.77 11.83 24.24
CA TYR A 156 0.13 10.99 23.47
C TYR A 156 0.45 11.62 22.12
N LEU A 157 1.58 11.24 21.56
CA LEU A 157 1.99 11.62 20.21
C LEU A 157 1.79 10.43 19.27
N ILE A 158 1.34 10.69 18.06
CA ILE A 158 1.26 9.70 16.99
C ILE A 158 2.07 10.19 15.78
N GLU A 159 2.91 9.31 15.25
CA GLU A 159 3.75 9.55 14.09
C GLU A 159 3.51 8.48 13.03
N GLY A 160 3.70 8.86 11.77
CA GLY A 160 3.60 7.97 10.61
C GLY A 160 2.96 8.65 9.40
N PRO A 161 2.93 7.97 8.24
CA PRO A 161 2.29 8.50 7.06
C PRO A 161 0.76 8.48 7.21
N ILE A 162 0.14 9.65 7.36
CA ILE A 162 -1.35 9.77 7.42
C ILE A 162 -2.00 9.22 6.14
N ARG A 163 -1.38 9.46 4.98
CA ARG A 163 -1.80 8.95 3.66
C ARG A 163 -0.60 8.33 2.93
N ALA A 164 -0.46 8.56 1.62
CA ALA A 164 0.75 8.22 0.89
C ALA A 164 1.96 8.96 1.48
N GLY A 165 2.95 8.21 1.94
CA GLY A 165 4.14 8.74 2.57
C GLY A 165 5.20 7.68 2.77
N ARG A 166 6.32 8.09 3.37
CA ARG A 166 7.36 7.16 3.82
C ARG A 166 6.93 6.61 5.18
N ASP A 167 7.00 5.29 5.32
CA ASP A 167 6.82 4.61 6.60
C ASP A 167 7.87 5.06 7.62
N ILE A 168 7.56 4.88 8.91
CA ILE A 168 8.53 5.06 9.97
C ILE A 168 9.52 3.91 9.92
N MET A 169 10.81 4.22 9.95
CA MET A 169 11.85 3.21 10.01
C MET A 169 12.25 3.00 11.47
N LEU A 170 12.09 1.77 11.98
CA LEU A 170 12.38 1.48 13.39
C LEU A 170 13.85 1.71 13.75
N ASP A 171 14.79 1.53 12.81
CA ASP A 171 16.20 1.87 13.00
C ASP A 171 16.48 3.37 13.14
N GLU A 172 15.53 4.22 12.75
CA GLU A 172 15.63 5.68 12.88
C GLU A 172 15.01 6.20 14.19
N VAL A 173 14.04 5.47 14.76
CA VAL A 173 13.24 5.93 15.92
C VAL A 173 13.44 5.11 17.21
N LEU A 174 14.00 3.90 17.12
CA LEU A 174 14.31 3.05 18.28
C LEU A 174 15.82 2.90 18.43
N GLU A 175 16.34 3.26 19.61
CA GLU A 175 17.76 3.11 19.90
C GLU A 175 18.19 1.64 19.82
N ASN A 176 19.32 1.37 19.15
CA ASN A 176 19.90 0.03 18.98
C ASN A 176 19.04 -0.95 18.17
N TRP A 177 18.01 -0.48 17.48
CA TRP A 177 17.32 -1.28 16.47
C TRP A 177 18.15 -1.27 15.17
N LEU A 178 18.72 -2.42 14.80
CA LEU A 178 19.67 -2.49 13.67
C LEU A 178 19.00 -2.76 12.31
N GLU A 179 17.81 -3.34 12.33
CA GLU A 179 17.14 -3.82 11.13
C GLU A 179 16.29 -2.72 10.48
N LYS A 180 16.30 -2.65 9.15
CA LYS A 180 15.45 -1.71 8.41
C LYS A 180 14.01 -2.18 8.37
N THR A 181 13.28 -1.90 9.44
CA THR A 181 11.91 -2.34 9.63
C THR A 181 10.96 -1.17 9.45
N PRO A 182 10.12 -1.14 8.39
CA PRO A 182 9.10 -0.12 8.23
C PRO A 182 7.88 -0.40 9.12
N ALA A 183 7.30 0.64 9.70
CA ALA A 183 6.07 0.64 10.48
C ALA A 183 5.15 1.81 10.04
N ASP A 184 3.85 1.58 10.12
CA ASP A 184 2.85 2.57 9.69
C ASP A 184 2.57 3.60 10.79
N ILE A 185 2.74 3.21 12.06
CA ILE A 185 2.37 4.01 13.23
C ILE A 185 3.45 3.86 14.30
N LEU A 186 3.85 4.98 14.91
CA LEU A 186 4.54 5.03 16.19
C LEU A 186 3.70 5.89 17.14
N ILE A 187 3.38 5.34 18.32
CA ILE A 187 2.74 6.12 19.39
C ILE A 187 3.71 6.21 20.55
N SER A 188 3.89 7.43 21.06
CA SER A 188 4.76 7.70 22.21
C SER A 188 4.03 8.51 23.27
N SER A 189 4.54 8.46 24.49
CA SER A 189 4.12 9.41 25.52
C SER A 189 4.55 10.83 25.13
N TYR A 190 3.96 11.86 25.75
CA TYR A 190 4.43 13.23 25.55
C TYR A 190 5.91 13.45 25.92
N THR A 191 6.50 12.55 26.75
CA THR A 191 7.92 12.57 27.11
C THR A 191 8.82 11.87 26.08
N GLY A 192 8.25 11.35 24.99
CA GLY A 192 8.96 10.69 23.90
C GLY A 192 9.25 9.21 24.12
N ALA A 193 8.70 8.58 25.17
CA ALA A 193 8.90 7.15 25.38
C ALA A 193 8.02 6.35 24.40
N PRO A 194 8.57 5.40 23.60
CA PRO A 194 7.79 4.64 22.64
C PRO A 194 6.85 3.67 23.35
N LEU A 195 5.56 3.73 22.99
CA LEU A 195 4.50 2.92 23.60
C LEU A 195 3.95 1.88 22.63
N VAL A 196 3.75 2.24 21.36
CA VAL A 196 3.15 1.33 20.37
C VAL A 196 3.86 1.43 19.03
N ILE A 197 4.16 0.28 18.42
CA ILE A 197 4.47 0.17 16.99
C ILE A 197 3.26 -0.43 16.29
N GLY A 198 2.72 0.27 15.31
CA GLY A 198 1.51 -0.14 14.60
C GLY A 198 1.75 -0.48 13.13
N PHE A 199 0.96 -1.43 12.65
CA PHE A 199 0.91 -1.85 11.25
C PHE A 199 -0.53 -1.77 10.74
N ALA A 200 -0.73 -1.06 9.63
CA ALA A 200 -2.05 -0.78 9.08
C ALA A 200 -2.23 -1.46 7.72
N ARG A 201 -3.40 -2.04 7.48
CA ARG A 201 -3.70 -2.70 6.22
C ARG A 201 -5.19 -2.76 5.93
N TYR A 202 -5.54 -2.38 4.71
CA TYR A 202 -6.87 -2.58 4.16
C TYR A 202 -6.91 -3.77 3.20
N ASP A 203 -7.73 -4.76 3.52
CA ASP A 203 -7.89 -6.02 2.81
C ASP A 203 -9.14 -5.99 1.91
N SER A 204 -8.95 -5.66 0.63
CA SER A 204 -10.06 -5.41 -0.31
C SER A 204 -10.53 -6.65 -1.06
N ASP A 205 -9.61 -7.41 -1.66
CA ASP A 205 -9.87 -8.65 -2.40
C ASP A 205 -8.56 -9.47 -2.46
N ARG A 206 -8.60 -10.80 -2.32
CA ARG A 206 -7.38 -11.63 -2.22
C ARG A 206 -7.44 -12.97 -2.95
N GLY A 207 -6.28 -13.33 -3.51
CA GLY A 207 -5.93 -14.68 -3.97
C GLY A 207 -5.10 -15.47 -2.94
N GLY A 208 -5.34 -16.78 -2.85
CA GLY A 208 -4.96 -17.63 -1.71
C GLY A 208 -3.47 -17.80 -1.38
N ALA A 209 -2.53 -17.63 -2.33
CA ALA A 209 -1.09 -17.79 -2.04
C ALA A 209 -0.53 -16.71 -1.09
N GLN A 210 -1.28 -15.65 -0.83
CA GLN A 210 -0.83 -14.54 0.00
C GLN A 210 -1.20 -14.67 1.49
N GLU A 211 -1.89 -15.73 1.92
CA GLU A 211 -2.32 -15.91 3.31
C GLU A 211 -1.15 -16.35 4.22
N ASP A 212 -0.46 -17.43 3.89
CA ASP A 212 0.60 -18.04 4.73
C ASP A 212 1.84 -17.15 4.94
N ASP A 213 2.33 -16.49 3.88
CA ASP A 213 3.50 -15.61 3.94
C ASP A 213 3.29 -14.39 4.87
N ARG A 214 2.03 -14.00 5.09
CA ARG A 214 1.71 -12.79 5.86
C ARG A 214 1.66 -13.03 7.36
N ILE A 215 1.20 -14.21 7.77
CA ILE A 215 1.07 -14.54 9.19
C ILE A 215 2.43 -14.85 9.81
N SER A 216 3.27 -15.60 9.09
CA SER A 216 4.66 -15.85 9.50
C SER A 216 5.43 -14.54 9.67
N GLY A 217 5.35 -13.64 8.69
CA GLY A 217 5.99 -12.32 8.75
C GLY A 217 5.44 -11.43 9.88
N ASN A 218 4.13 -11.41 10.12
CA ASN A 218 3.56 -10.63 11.22
C ASN A 218 3.96 -11.19 12.60
N ARG A 219 4.04 -12.52 12.74
CA ARG A 219 4.50 -13.15 13.97
C ARG A 219 5.95 -12.80 14.27
N GLU A 220 6.81 -12.84 13.26
CA GLU A 220 8.21 -12.44 13.39
C GLU A 220 8.36 -10.98 13.82
N LYS A 221 7.58 -10.07 13.24
CA LYS A 221 7.53 -8.66 13.68
C LYS A 221 7.19 -8.53 15.17
N ILE A 222 6.15 -9.24 15.63
CA ILE A 222 5.77 -9.26 17.05
C ILE A 222 6.93 -9.75 17.90
N THR A 223 7.52 -10.89 17.56
CA THR A 223 8.64 -11.48 18.30
C THR A 223 9.79 -10.49 18.42
N ASN A 224 10.20 -9.86 17.32
CA ASN A 224 11.34 -8.95 17.31
C ASN A 224 11.07 -7.69 18.13
N ILE A 225 9.88 -7.08 18.01
CA ILE A 225 9.52 -5.87 18.75
C ILE A 225 9.39 -6.16 20.25
N LEU A 226 8.76 -7.28 20.64
CA LEU A 226 8.62 -7.62 22.06
C LEU A 226 9.95 -8.02 22.69
N ASN A 227 10.82 -8.76 21.98
CA ASN A 227 12.16 -9.09 22.46
C ASN A 227 13.00 -7.81 22.68
N TYR A 228 12.91 -6.86 21.74
CA TYR A 228 13.52 -5.55 21.90
C TYR A 228 13.00 -4.84 23.15
N ALA A 229 11.67 -4.78 23.31
CA ALA A 229 11.05 -4.16 24.45
C ALA A 229 11.48 -4.78 25.78
N ASP A 230 11.59 -6.11 25.86
CA ASP A 230 12.04 -6.83 27.05
C ASP A 230 13.53 -6.57 27.34
N THR A 231 14.36 -6.53 26.30
CA THR A 231 15.81 -6.28 26.41
C THR A 231 16.10 -4.89 26.95
N TYR A 232 15.34 -3.88 26.52
CA TYR A 232 15.52 -2.48 26.92
C TYR A 232 14.53 -2.04 28.02
N ASN A 233 13.76 -2.97 28.59
CA ASN A 233 12.76 -2.72 29.63
C ASN A 233 11.78 -1.59 29.27
N LEU A 234 11.26 -1.63 28.04
CA LEU A 234 10.30 -0.67 27.50
C LEU A 234 8.87 -1.21 27.58
N PRO A 235 7.86 -0.34 27.80
CA PRO A 235 6.45 -0.72 27.81
C PRO A 235 5.89 -1.01 26.41
N LEU A 236 6.74 -1.06 25.38
CA LEU A 236 6.38 -1.10 23.97
C LEU A 236 5.42 -2.26 23.63
N LYS A 237 4.38 -1.96 22.87
CA LYS A 237 3.33 -2.88 22.40
C LYS A 237 3.24 -2.87 20.88
N VAL A 238 2.52 -3.83 20.32
CA VAL A 238 2.28 -3.93 18.87
C VAL A 238 0.80 -3.76 18.59
N PHE A 239 0.48 -2.94 17.59
CA PHE A 239 -0.89 -2.73 17.14
C PHE A 239 -1.05 -3.14 15.67
N PHE A 240 -2.11 -3.86 15.36
CA PHE A 240 -2.51 -4.13 13.98
C PHE A 240 -3.86 -3.48 13.72
N LEU A 241 -3.88 -2.50 12.82
CA LEU A 241 -5.11 -1.98 12.23
C LEU A 241 -5.36 -2.73 10.92
N ASN A 242 -6.15 -3.79 10.98
CA ASN A 242 -6.47 -4.58 9.80
C ASN A 242 -7.97 -4.54 9.55
N ASP A 243 -8.38 -3.99 8.40
CA ASP A 243 -9.78 -3.76 8.05
C ASP A 243 -10.05 -4.18 6.60
N GLY A 244 -11.31 -4.18 6.18
CA GLY A 244 -11.73 -4.53 4.82
C GLY A 244 -12.31 -5.94 4.68
N PRO A 245 -13.11 -6.17 3.63
CA PRO A 245 -13.88 -7.41 3.47
C PRO A 245 -13.02 -8.67 3.34
N GLY A 246 -11.79 -8.57 2.82
CA GLY A 246 -10.84 -9.69 2.70
C GLY A 246 -10.50 -10.34 4.04
N LEU A 247 -10.61 -9.60 5.15
CA LEU A 247 -10.42 -10.12 6.51
C LEU A 247 -11.46 -11.18 6.92
N THR A 248 -12.61 -11.21 6.24
CA THR A 248 -13.67 -12.19 6.47
C THR A 248 -13.47 -13.50 5.70
N LEU A 249 -12.47 -13.56 4.82
CA LEU A 249 -12.19 -14.71 3.98
C LEU A 249 -11.24 -15.70 4.68
N GLY A 250 -11.43 -16.99 4.40
CA GLY A 250 -10.50 -18.05 4.79
C GLY A 250 -10.19 -18.10 6.29
N SER A 251 -8.90 -18.22 6.61
CA SER A 251 -8.39 -18.26 7.98
C SER A 251 -8.07 -16.87 8.56
N MET A 252 -8.11 -15.81 7.75
CA MET A 252 -7.57 -14.49 8.09
C MET A 252 -7.98 -13.97 9.46
N TRP A 253 -9.28 -14.03 9.77
CA TRP A 253 -9.77 -13.62 11.09
C TRP A 253 -9.11 -14.41 12.23
N ASN A 254 -8.99 -15.73 12.07
CA ASN A 254 -8.38 -16.61 13.06
C ASN A 254 -6.88 -16.38 13.18
N ASP A 255 -6.23 -16.07 12.07
CA ASP A 255 -4.79 -15.85 12.06
C ASP A 255 -4.43 -14.57 12.81
N TYR A 256 -5.16 -13.49 12.55
CA TYR A 256 -5.03 -12.25 13.33
C TYR A 256 -5.41 -12.44 14.80
N ALA A 257 -6.46 -13.21 15.10
CA ALA A 257 -6.79 -13.58 16.48
C ALA A 257 -5.67 -14.37 17.17
N SER A 258 -4.97 -15.22 16.41
CA SER A 258 -3.83 -15.99 16.91
C SER A 258 -2.60 -15.10 17.16
N LEU A 259 -2.38 -14.08 16.34
CA LEU A 259 -1.33 -13.07 16.57
C LEU A 259 -1.59 -12.28 17.86
N GLU A 260 -2.84 -11.87 18.10
CA GLU A 260 -3.23 -11.18 19.34
C GLU A 260 -2.98 -12.07 20.57
N THR A 261 -3.41 -13.33 20.49
CA THR A 261 -3.19 -14.33 21.55
C THR A 261 -1.69 -14.57 21.79
N TYR A 262 -0.90 -14.66 20.72
CA TYR A 262 0.55 -14.84 20.79
C TYR A 262 1.25 -13.70 21.54
N GLY A 263 0.74 -12.48 21.39
CA GLY A 263 1.24 -11.27 22.07
C GLY A 263 0.97 -11.15 23.56
N LYS A 264 0.15 -12.05 24.14
CA LYS A 264 -0.13 -12.12 25.59
C LYS A 264 -0.52 -10.76 26.20
N GLY A 265 -1.38 -10.00 25.54
CA GLY A 265 -1.86 -8.68 25.98
C GLY A 265 -1.05 -7.48 25.45
N ARG A 266 0.17 -7.69 24.98
CA ARG A 266 1.01 -6.64 24.36
C ARG A 266 0.80 -6.49 22.85
N VAL A 267 -0.12 -7.26 22.28
CA VAL A 267 -0.54 -7.14 20.89
C VAL A 267 -2.04 -6.88 20.89
N MET A 268 -2.49 -5.94 20.05
CA MET A 268 -3.90 -5.69 19.79
C MET A 268 -4.17 -5.69 18.29
N VAL A 269 -5.25 -6.35 17.89
CA VAL A 269 -5.75 -6.29 16.51
C VAL A 269 -7.12 -5.63 16.51
N CYS A 270 -7.29 -4.58 15.70
CA CYS A 270 -8.55 -3.88 15.53
C CYS A 270 -8.88 -3.63 14.05
N THR A 271 -10.17 -3.53 13.76
CA THR A 271 -10.71 -2.75 12.64
C THR A 271 -11.02 -1.32 13.12
N LEU A 272 -11.33 -0.38 12.23
CA LEU A 272 -11.69 0.99 12.67
C LEU A 272 -12.93 0.98 13.60
N LYS A 273 -13.91 0.11 13.32
CA LYS A 273 -15.14 -0.02 14.13
C LYS A 273 -14.93 -0.61 15.53
N MET A 274 -13.73 -1.09 15.84
CA MET A 274 -13.39 -1.62 17.16
C MET A 274 -12.66 -0.60 18.05
N LEU A 275 -12.24 0.55 17.50
CA LEU A 275 -11.33 1.46 18.18
C LEU A 275 -11.91 1.98 19.51
N ASP A 276 -13.14 2.48 19.52
CA ASP A 276 -13.79 3.04 20.72
C ASP A 276 -13.94 2.01 21.85
N GLU A 277 -14.14 0.73 21.51
CA GLU A 277 -14.35 -0.34 22.50
C GLU A 277 -13.02 -0.93 23.00
N ARG A 278 -11.99 -0.97 22.15
CA ARG A 278 -10.79 -1.77 22.40
C ARG A 278 -9.53 -0.93 22.56
N PHE A 279 -9.34 0.10 21.75
CA PHE A 279 -8.12 0.89 21.82
C PHE A 279 -8.27 1.94 22.93
N THR A 280 -7.83 1.60 24.14
CA THR A 280 -8.07 2.40 25.34
C THR A 280 -6.78 2.89 25.97
N LYS A 281 -6.90 3.93 26.80
CA LYS A 281 -5.80 4.43 27.64
C LYS A 281 -5.21 3.34 28.54
N ASP A 282 -6.08 2.51 29.15
CA ASP A 282 -5.65 1.39 29.98
C ASP A 282 -4.75 0.42 29.21
N TRP A 283 -5.10 0.10 27.96
CA TRP A 283 -4.24 -0.74 27.11
C TRP A 283 -2.96 -0.04 26.66
N LEU A 284 -2.95 1.28 26.48
CA LEU A 284 -1.71 2.01 26.19
C LEU A 284 -0.74 1.95 27.37
N GLU A 285 -1.26 2.08 28.60
CA GLU A 285 -0.46 2.22 29.82
C GLU A 285 -0.09 0.88 30.49
N ASN A 286 -0.92 -0.17 30.33
CA ASN A 286 -0.79 -1.46 31.04
C ASN A 286 -0.59 -2.67 30.11
#